data_AF-A0A9P9CPQ4-F1
#
_entry.id   AF-A0A9P9CPQ4-F1
#
_cell.length_a   1.000
_cell.length_b   1.000
_cell.length_c   1.000
_cell.angle_alpha   90.00
_cell.angle_beta   90.00
_cell.angle_gamma   90.00
#
_symmetry.space_group_name_H-M   'P 1'
#
loop_
_entity.id
_entity.type
_entity.pdbx_description
1 polymer ?
#
loop_
_entity_poly.entity_id
_entity_poly.type
_entity_poly.pdbx_seq_one_letter_code
_entity_poly.pdbx_strand_id
1 'polypeptide(L)'
;MESKELDLECGQQVTTSRPRVHFSVHSPHHNVRAESLPVAAMSDSRASTDSILSQPLPASTIQDRLRQLDMAHNPRDDDGVSIASSDSIPLEACRLLDNRAGRCGLDPGWFIALLVWLQSQQTVPPPHDAHVWPLRELLVAAAACTACYALRGPVWSLGSLLSCSVEWPATAAAAVLQSLLEESARLGVFALLAFRPAPTSVALASAWWIATGFAATAAIVGISQDYAKLALYRDVLHGDSDQSDMDDGYLDTASESPELDERTLLRTTRLRSGFMRRYLGTHEAVGPSSTRMPIRRHRSSFGESAYDDAGEHLEHELEQLLAIKQRAEIEDVYGMPLPNIPVFVAALQRIDSIILAFGLTLLVGASWTRAVATRHHEDHIHFNIVVLRDMLPTFAIVVSVHAVLSLLWAVGLPRIGAPTVSYSALLVALATFFAALASWGVLS
;
A
#
# COMPACT_ATOMS: atom_id res chain seq x y z
N MET A 1 10.25 -41.23 -68.77
CA MET A 1 11.17 -42.35 -68.48
C MET A 1 12.40 -41.71 -67.89
N GLU A 2 12.72 -41.77 -66.60
CA GLU A 2 12.34 -42.69 -65.53
C GLU A 2 12.77 -41.95 -64.24
N SER A 3 11.82 -41.67 -63.34
CA SER A 3 12.09 -41.04 -62.05
C SER A 3 12.73 -42.07 -61.12
N LYS A 4 13.84 -41.71 -60.48
CA LYS A 4 14.37 -42.44 -59.33
C LYS A 4 14.12 -41.63 -58.06
N GLU A 5 13.15 -42.11 -57.30
CA GLU A 5 13.04 -41.91 -55.85
C GLU A 5 14.33 -42.38 -55.17
N LEU A 6 14.83 -41.58 -54.23
CA LEU A 6 15.74 -42.02 -53.19
C LEU A 6 15.15 -41.53 -51.87
N ASP A 7 14.39 -42.42 -51.26
CA ASP A 7 14.02 -42.39 -49.85
C ASP A 7 15.29 -42.50 -49.00
N LEU A 8 15.50 -41.51 -48.14
CA LEU A 8 16.41 -41.61 -47.00
C LEU A 8 15.58 -41.56 -45.71
N GLU A 9 15.02 -42.72 -45.34
CA GLU A 9 14.65 -43.00 -43.95
C GLU A 9 15.91 -43.32 -43.16
N CYS A 10 16.33 -42.40 -42.29
CA CYS A 10 17.29 -42.68 -41.23
C CYS A 10 16.51 -42.92 -39.93
N GLY A 11 16.15 -44.17 -39.69
CA GLY A 11 15.63 -44.64 -38.41
C GLY A 11 16.76 -44.74 -37.38
N GLN A 12 16.74 -43.85 -36.39
CA GLN A 12 17.59 -43.97 -35.20
C GLN A 12 16.72 -44.32 -34.00
N GLN A 13 16.42 -45.61 -33.85
CA GLN A 13 15.85 -46.18 -32.63
C GLN A 13 16.91 -46.16 -31.53
N VAL A 14 16.87 -45.14 -30.67
CA VAL A 14 17.59 -45.14 -29.40
C VAL A 14 16.72 -45.85 -28.36
N THR A 15 16.97 -47.14 -28.17
CA THR A 15 16.43 -47.92 -27.05
C THR A 15 17.13 -47.47 -25.76
N THR A 16 16.50 -46.59 -24.99
CA THR A 16 16.91 -46.29 -23.61
C THR A 16 16.30 -47.31 -22.66
N SER A 17 17.09 -48.30 -22.26
CA SER A 17 16.78 -49.21 -21.16
C SER A 17 16.74 -48.42 -19.84
N ARG A 18 15.54 -48.19 -19.29
CA ARG A 18 15.36 -47.65 -17.93
C ARG A 18 15.74 -48.70 -16.87
N PRO A 19 16.63 -48.40 -15.92
CA PRO A 19 16.80 -49.23 -14.72
C PRO A 19 15.59 -49.03 -13.79
N ARG A 20 14.92 -50.14 -13.50
CA ARG A 20 13.78 -50.25 -12.57
C ARG A 20 14.33 -50.28 -11.14
N VAL A 21 14.43 -49.13 -10.48
CA VAL A 21 14.78 -49.06 -9.06
C VAL A 21 13.54 -49.39 -8.23
N HIS A 22 13.53 -50.57 -7.62
CA HIS A 22 12.55 -50.96 -6.61
C HIS A 22 12.83 -50.18 -5.32
N PHE A 23 11.99 -49.19 -5.00
CA PHE A 23 11.92 -48.61 -3.67
C PHE A 23 11.03 -49.48 -2.78
N SER A 24 11.66 -50.13 -1.80
CA SER A 24 10.97 -50.84 -0.73
C SER A 24 10.48 -49.82 0.30
N VAL A 25 9.16 -49.75 0.47
CA VAL A 25 8.49 -48.89 1.45
C VAL A 25 8.67 -49.53 2.84
N HIS A 26 9.46 -48.90 3.70
CA HIS A 26 9.48 -49.19 5.12
C HIS A 26 8.67 -48.12 5.87
N SER A 27 7.54 -48.57 6.41
CA SER A 27 6.64 -47.78 7.25
C SER A 27 7.08 -47.90 8.71
N PRO A 28 7.31 -46.80 9.44
CA PRO A 28 7.36 -46.83 10.88
C PRO A 28 6.01 -46.39 11.47
N HIS A 29 5.33 -47.35 12.09
CA HIS A 29 4.26 -47.12 13.05
C HIS A 29 4.79 -46.27 14.21
N HIS A 30 4.28 -45.06 14.38
CA HIS A 30 4.32 -44.37 15.67
C HIS A 30 2.89 -44.12 16.17
N ASN A 31 2.50 -44.98 17.12
CA ASN A 31 1.43 -44.74 18.08
C ASN A 31 1.77 -43.50 18.90
N VAL A 32 1.00 -42.42 18.77
CA VAL A 32 0.96 -41.37 19.80
C VAL A 32 -0.43 -41.38 20.43
N ARG A 33 -0.34 -41.71 21.72
CA ARG A 33 -1.32 -41.86 22.76
C ARG A 33 -2.19 -40.61 22.92
N ALA A 34 -3.50 -40.83 22.95
CA ALA A 34 -4.47 -39.87 23.44
C ALA A 34 -4.28 -39.69 24.95
N GLU A 35 -3.97 -38.48 25.39
CA GLU A 35 -4.15 -38.05 26.78
C GLU A 35 -5.33 -37.08 26.84
N SER A 36 -6.42 -37.61 27.38
CA SER A 36 -7.60 -36.91 27.86
C SER A 36 -7.35 -36.35 29.26
N LEU A 37 -8.03 -35.22 29.56
CA LEU A 37 -8.50 -34.67 30.86
C LEU A 37 -7.81 -33.35 31.31
N PRO A 38 -8.47 -32.52 32.16
CA PRO A 38 -9.89 -32.45 32.48
C PRO A 38 -10.50 -31.02 32.38
N VAL A 39 -11.82 -31.05 32.30
CA VAL A 39 -12.77 -29.98 32.62
C VAL A 39 -12.79 -29.72 34.14
N ALA A 40 -12.57 -28.48 34.56
CA ALA A 40 -13.06 -27.86 35.80
C ALA A 40 -13.00 -26.34 35.61
N ALA A 41 -14.12 -25.60 35.51
CA ALA A 41 -15.06 -25.25 36.57
C ALA A 41 -14.40 -24.40 37.68
N MET A 42 -14.61 -23.07 37.60
CA MET A 42 -14.55 -22.00 38.62
C MET A 42 -14.21 -20.70 37.86
N SER A 43 -14.78 -19.54 38.10
CA SER A 43 -15.71 -19.05 39.10
C SER A 43 -16.08 -17.65 38.62
N ASP A 44 -17.33 -17.26 38.86
CA ASP A 44 -17.86 -15.91 38.65
C ASP A 44 -16.93 -14.82 39.15
N SER A 45 -16.72 -13.78 38.32
CA SER A 45 -16.40 -12.46 38.83
C SER A 45 -17.24 -11.41 38.12
N ARG A 46 -17.96 -10.68 38.95
CA ARG A 46 -19.00 -9.70 38.67
C ARG A 46 -18.45 -8.48 37.93
N ALA A 47 -19.27 -8.00 37.00
CA ALA A 47 -19.58 -6.60 36.72
C ALA A 47 -18.50 -5.54 37.06
N SER A 48 -17.86 -5.02 36.01
CA SER A 48 -17.44 -3.62 35.97
C SER A 48 -17.93 -3.00 34.65
N THR A 49 -19.15 -2.48 34.71
CA THR A 49 -19.73 -1.60 33.70
C THR A 49 -19.10 -0.21 33.87
N ASP A 50 -18.00 0.07 33.19
CA ASP A 50 -17.43 1.43 33.08
C ASP A 50 -16.57 1.55 31.79
N SER A 51 -17.15 1.17 30.65
CA SER A 51 -16.53 1.36 29.32
C SER A 51 -17.44 2.16 28.37
N ILE A 52 -18.18 3.13 28.90
CA ILE A 52 -18.90 4.14 28.12
C ILE A 52 -18.14 5.46 28.31
N LEU A 53 -17.03 5.68 27.59
CA LEU A 53 -16.47 7.02 27.31
C LEU A 53 -15.16 6.92 26.51
N SER A 54 -15.31 6.60 25.22
CA SER A 54 -14.51 7.17 24.12
C SER A 54 -15.04 6.59 22.81
N GLN A 55 -16.31 6.87 22.50
CA GLN A 55 -16.76 6.74 21.11
C GLN A 55 -16.10 7.89 20.33
N PRO A 56 -15.40 7.60 19.23
CA PRO A 56 -14.92 8.66 18.35
C PRO A 56 -16.12 9.51 17.90
N LEU A 57 -15.97 10.83 17.97
CA LEU A 57 -17.00 11.75 17.48
C LEU A 57 -17.30 11.37 16.02
N PRO A 58 -18.57 11.10 15.67
CA PRO A 58 -18.90 10.71 14.31
C PRO A 58 -18.53 11.85 13.37
N ALA A 59 -17.98 11.51 12.19
CA ALA A 59 -17.49 12.48 11.21
C ALA A 59 -18.52 13.57 10.85
N SER A 60 -19.81 13.26 10.96
CA SER A 60 -20.91 14.23 10.83
C SER A 60 -20.85 15.37 11.84
N THR A 61 -20.44 15.11 13.09
CA THR A 61 -20.31 16.15 14.13
C THR A 61 -19.14 17.10 13.86
N ILE A 62 -18.09 16.60 13.21
CA ILE A 62 -16.95 17.43 12.76
C ILE A 62 -17.38 18.30 11.58
N GLN A 63 -18.10 17.73 10.60
CA GLN A 63 -18.66 18.51 9.48
C GLN A 63 -19.69 19.55 9.95
N ASP A 64 -20.54 19.22 10.91
CA ASP A 64 -21.52 20.15 11.47
C ASP A 64 -20.84 21.30 12.24
N ARG A 65 -19.73 21.02 12.93
CA ARG A 65 -18.95 22.09 13.58
C ARG A 65 -18.21 22.98 12.59
N LEU A 66 -17.68 22.41 11.49
CA LEU A 66 -17.10 23.21 10.41
C LEU A 66 -18.16 24.11 9.77
N ARG A 67 -19.38 23.60 9.53
CA ARG A 67 -20.52 24.43 9.10
C ARG A 67 -20.88 25.51 10.10
N GLN A 68 -20.86 25.21 11.41
CA GLN A 68 -21.15 26.20 12.44
C GLN A 68 -20.09 27.30 12.50
N LEU A 69 -18.81 26.98 12.29
CA LEU A 69 -17.74 27.98 12.22
C LEU A 69 -17.87 28.86 10.96
N ASP A 70 -18.23 28.27 9.82
CA ASP A 70 -18.49 29.00 8.58
C ASP A 70 -19.70 29.96 8.72
N MET A 71 -20.75 29.52 9.43
CA MET A 71 -21.89 30.38 9.79
C MET A 71 -21.54 31.47 10.80
N ALA A 72 -20.60 31.22 11.72
CA ALA A 72 -20.18 32.19 12.73
C ALA A 72 -19.23 33.26 12.17
N HIS A 73 -18.53 32.98 11.08
CA HIS A 73 -17.56 33.89 10.47
C HIS A 73 -18.15 34.79 9.37
N ASN A 74 -19.45 34.64 9.07
CA ASN A 74 -20.15 35.50 8.11
C ASN A 74 -21.25 36.31 8.81
N PRO A 75 -20.90 37.37 9.59
CA PRO A 75 -21.88 38.28 10.15
C PRO A 75 -22.47 39.15 9.03
N ARG A 76 -23.48 38.61 8.35
CA ARG A 76 -24.63 39.29 7.76
C ARG A 76 -24.41 40.79 7.44
N ASP A 77 -23.57 41.08 6.45
CA ASP A 77 -23.68 42.33 5.70
C ASP A 77 -24.70 42.07 4.58
N ASP A 78 -25.90 42.64 4.77
CA ASP A 78 -27.11 42.54 3.93
C ASP A 78 -26.97 43.26 2.56
N ASP A 79 -25.79 43.22 1.93
CA ASP A 79 -25.63 43.73 0.57
C ASP A 79 -25.77 42.57 -0.42
N GLY A 80 -26.95 42.53 -1.05
CA GLY A 80 -27.44 41.49 -1.96
C GLY A 80 -26.56 41.23 -3.18
N VAL A 81 -25.43 40.58 -2.98
CA VAL A 81 -24.65 39.93 -4.02
C VAL A 81 -25.01 38.45 -4.00
N SER A 82 -25.76 38.02 -5.02
CA SER A 82 -26.04 36.61 -5.27
C SER A 82 -24.73 35.89 -5.58
N ILE A 83 -24.05 35.39 -4.54
CA ILE A 83 -22.91 34.49 -4.70
C ILE A 83 -23.48 33.12 -5.07
N ALA A 84 -23.19 32.73 -6.31
CA ALA A 84 -23.59 31.46 -6.87
C ALA A 84 -23.07 30.29 -6.01
N SER A 85 -24.02 29.48 -5.53
CA SER A 85 -23.93 28.02 -5.31
C SER A 85 -22.51 27.44 -5.32
N SER A 86 -21.86 27.49 -4.15
CA SER A 86 -20.54 26.91 -3.87
C SER A 86 -20.63 25.38 -3.69
N ASP A 87 -20.97 24.66 -4.77
CA ASP A 87 -20.98 23.19 -4.83
C ASP A 87 -19.83 22.63 -5.70
N SER A 88 -18.87 23.46 -6.12
CA SER A 88 -17.81 23.09 -7.08
C SER A 88 -16.41 22.87 -6.48
N ILE A 89 -16.27 22.76 -5.16
CA ILE A 89 -14.97 22.60 -4.47
C ILE A 89 -14.28 21.20 -4.57
N PRO A 90 -14.78 20.11 -5.20
CA PRO A 90 -13.99 18.87 -5.24
C PRO A 90 -12.76 18.92 -6.16
N LEU A 91 -12.70 19.87 -7.11
CA LEU A 91 -11.68 19.86 -8.17
C LEU A 91 -10.35 20.54 -7.81
N GLU A 92 -10.39 21.55 -6.92
CA GLU A 92 -9.19 22.33 -6.59
C GLU A 92 -8.35 21.67 -5.49
N ALA A 93 -9.00 20.97 -4.55
CA ALA A 93 -8.32 20.12 -3.56
C ALA A 93 -7.60 18.92 -4.21
N CYS A 94 -8.16 18.36 -5.28
CA CYS A 94 -7.50 17.32 -6.08
C CYS A 94 -6.25 17.86 -6.80
N ARG A 95 -6.29 19.09 -7.32
CA ARG A 95 -5.12 19.74 -7.94
C ARG A 95 -3.98 20.01 -6.94
N LEU A 96 -4.30 20.35 -5.70
CA LEU A 96 -3.30 20.58 -4.65
C LEU A 96 -2.65 19.29 -4.13
N LEU A 97 -3.40 18.18 -4.07
CA LEU A 97 -2.84 16.86 -3.75
C LEU A 97 -1.95 16.31 -4.88
N ASP A 98 -2.31 16.58 -6.14
CA ASP A 98 -1.50 16.20 -7.31
C ASP A 98 -0.15 16.95 -7.33
N ASN A 99 -0.14 18.22 -6.92
CA ASN A 99 1.07 19.04 -6.83
C ASN A 99 2.07 18.63 -5.73
N ARG A 100 1.63 17.90 -4.69
CA ARG A 100 2.54 17.35 -3.66
C ARG A 100 3.15 16.01 -4.09
N ALA A 101 2.43 15.19 -4.86
CA ALA A 101 2.99 13.97 -5.47
C ALA A 101 4.11 14.31 -6.49
N GLY A 102 4.02 15.47 -7.15
CA GLY A 102 5.05 15.96 -8.09
C GLY A 102 6.41 16.34 -7.48
N ARG A 103 6.56 16.42 -6.15
CA ARG A 103 7.86 16.78 -5.53
C ARG A 103 8.78 15.58 -5.30
N CYS A 104 8.33 14.36 -5.52
CA CYS A 104 9.19 13.17 -5.53
C CYS A 104 9.86 12.95 -6.90
N GLY A 105 10.40 14.01 -7.53
CA GLY A 105 11.56 14.06 -8.44
C GLY A 105 11.75 13.06 -9.59
N LEU A 106 10.84 12.13 -9.85
CA LEU A 106 10.92 11.17 -10.95
C LEU A 106 10.05 11.69 -12.09
N ASP A 107 10.60 12.64 -12.82
CA ASP A 107 9.99 13.13 -14.07
C ASP A 107 9.73 11.92 -14.99
N PRO A 108 8.47 11.68 -15.43
CA PRO A 108 8.16 10.60 -16.37
C PRO A 108 9.01 10.65 -17.65
N GLY A 109 9.58 11.82 -18.00
CA GLY A 109 10.56 11.96 -19.07
C GLY A 109 11.81 11.07 -18.88
N TRP A 110 12.32 10.91 -17.66
CA TRP A 110 13.45 10.00 -17.37
C TRP A 110 13.09 8.55 -17.64
N PHE A 111 11.83 8.15 -17.39
CA PHE A 111 11.37 6.80 -17.63
C PHE A 111 11.27 6.49 -19.13
N ILE A 112 10.73 7.42 -19.93
CA ILE A 112 10.68 7.28 -21.39
C ILE A 112 12.11 7.23 -21.97
N ALA A 113 13.01 8.10 -21.49
CA ALA A 113 14.41 8.09 -21.89
C ALA A 113 15.10 6.76 -21.56
N LEU A 114 14.80 6.17 -20.39
CA LEU A 114 15.32 4.87 -19.98
C LEU A 114 14.78 3.74 -20.88
N LEU A 115 13.50 3.73 -21.21
CA LEU A 115 12.91 2.73 -22.12
C LEU A 115 13.51 2.82 -23.53
N VAL A 116 13.66 4.03 -24.07
CA VAL A 116 14.28 4.27 -25.39
C VAL A 116 15.75 3.84 -25.37
N TRP A 117 16.49 4.16 -24.30
CA TRP A 117 17.87 3.73 -24.14
C TRP A 117 17.98 2.20 -24.04
N LEU A 118 17.11 1.54 -23.26
CA LEU A 118 17.04 0.08 -23.13
C LEU A 118 16.69 -0.61 -24.45
N GLN A 119 15.81 0.00 -25.26
CA GLN A 119 15.46 -0.51 -26.58
C GLN A 119 16.64 -0.34 -27.56
N SER A 120 17.42 0.74 -27.43
CA SER A 120 18.65 0.94 -28.22
C SER A 120 19.74 -0.11 -27.93
N GLN A 121 19.81 -0.63 -26.70
CA GLN A 121 20.75 -1.70 -26.32
C GLN A 121 20.39 -3.09 -26.89
N GLN A 122 19.25 -3.27 -27.57
CA GLN A 122 18.83 -4.57 -28.14
C GLN A 122 19.61 -4.99 -29.40
N THR A 123 20.51 -4.16 -29.92
CA THR A 123 21.04 -4.34 -31.28
C THR A 123 22.16 -5.36 -31.43
N VAL A 124 22.75 -5.88 -30.33
CA VAL A 124 23.81 -6.89 -30.43
C VAL A 124 23.58 -8.02 -29.42
N PRO A 125 23.21 -9.24 -29.85
CA PRO A 125 23.15 -10.38 -28.95
C PRO A 125 24.57 -10.69 -28.45
N PRO A 126 24.81 -10.75 -27.12
CA PRO A 126 26.10 -11.17 -26.61
C PRO A 126 26.36 -12.63 -27.01
N PRO A 127 27.64 -13.02 -27.25
CA PRO A 127 28.00 -14.39 -27.58
C PRO A 127 27.59 -15.36 -26.47
N HIS A 128 27.19 -16.58 -26.86
CA HIS A 128 26.47 -17.57 -26.05
C HIS A 128 27.12 -18.02 -24.72
N ASP A 129 28.36 -17.61 -24.43
CA ASP A 129 29.09 -18.01 -23.22
C ASP A 129 29.26 -16.87 -22.19
N ALA A 130 28.82 -15.65 -22.50
CA ALA A 130 28.90 -14.54 -21.56
C ALA A 130 27.81 -14.71 -20.49
N HIS A 131 28.22 -14.79 -19.21
CA HIS A 131 27.33 -14.69 -18.06
C HIS A 131 26.27 -13.61 -18.31
N VAL A 132 25.01 -14.02 -18.43
CA VAL A 132 23.87 -13.12 -18.58
C VAL A 132 23.75 -12.36 -17.27
N TRP A 133 24.25 -11.14 -17.24
CA TRP A 133 24.14 -10.29 -16.06
C TRP A 133 22.66 -9.98 -15.82
N PRO A 134 22.08 -10.37 -14.68
CA PRO A 134 20.65 -10.26 -14.39
C PRO A 134 20.17 -8.81 -14.20
N LEU A 135 21.10 -7.86 -14.28
CA LEU A 135 20.87 -6.45 -14.04
C LEU A 135 19.86 -5.88 -15.05
N ARG A 136 19.91 -6.31 -16.32
CA ARG A 136 19.03 -5.78 -17.37
C ARG A 136 17.57 -6.14 -17.08
N GLU A 137 17.32 -7.42 -16.79
CA GLU A 137 16.00 -7.95 -16.47
C GLU A 137 15.43 -7.27 -15.22
N LEU A 138 16.26 -7.14 -14.19
CA LEU A 138 15.89 -6.52 -12.92
C LEU A 138 15.57 -5.03 -13.09
N LEU A 139 16.39 -4.27 -13.83
CA LEU A 139 16.17 -2.84 -14.04
C LEU A 139 14.96 -2.54 -14.93
N VAL A 140 14.74 -3.32 -16.00
CA VAL A 140 13.57 -3.16 -16.87
C VAL A 140 12.28 -3.45 -16.10
N ALA A 141 12.27 -4.52 -15.29
CA ALA A 141 11.14 -4.85 -14.42
C ALA A 141 10.89 -3.78 -13.36
N ALA A 142 11.95 -3.32 -12.69
CA ALA A 142 11.87 -2.25 -11.71
C ALA A 142 11.30 -0.96 -12.31
N ALA A 143 11.76 -0.59 -13.50
CA ALA A 143 11.30 0.58 -14.22
C ALA A 143 9.82 0.45 -14.62
N ALA A 144 9.40 -0.70 -15.18
CA ALA A 144 8.00 -0.92 -15.52
C ALA A 144 7.09 -0.82 -14.27
N CYS A 145 7.56 -1.34 -13.14
CA CYS A 145 6.87 -1.22 -11.85
C CYS A 145 6.78 0.24 -11.38
N THR A 146 7.85 1.03 -11.43
CA THR A 146 7.81 2.46 -11.06
C THR A 146 6.88 3.26 -11.96
N ALA A 147 6.83 2.96 -13.26
CA ALA A 147 5.90 3.60 -14.18
C ALA A 147 4.43 3.29 -13.83
N CYS A 148 4.11 2.04 -13.45
CA CYS A 148 2.78 1.70 -12.96
C CYS A 148 2.40 2.49 -11.71
N TYR A 149 3.36 2.74 -10.80
CA TYR A 149 3.13 3.58 -9.63
C TYR A 149 2.88 5.04 -9.99
N ALA A 150 3.65 5.60 -10.94
CA ALA A 150 3.44 6.98 -11.41
C ALA A 150 2.07 7.17 -12.07
N LEU A 151 1.56 6.14 -12.74
CA LEU A 151 0.25 6.16 -13.39
C LEU A 151 -0.93 5.93 -12.43
N ARG A 152 -0.69 5.59 -11.15
CA ARG A 152 -1.75 5.28 -10.19
C ARG A 152 -2.72 6.45 -9.96
N GLY A 153 -2.21 7.68 -9.88
CA GLY A 153 -3.04 8.89 -9.76
C GLY A 153 -3.96 9.08 -10.96
N PRO A 154 -3.42 9.15 -12.19
CA PRO A 154 -4.23 9.17 -13.41
C PRO A 154 -5.25 8.03 -13.52
N VAL A 155 -4.88 6.81 -13.15
CA VAL A 155 -5.78 5.64 -13.16
C VAL A 155 -6.94 5.82 -12.17
N TRP A 156 -6.67 6.36 -10.98
CA TRP A 156 -7.73 6.67 -10.01
C TRP A 156 -8.69 7.74 -10.56
N SER A 157 -8.16 8.79 -11.19
CA SER A 157 -8.97 9.84 -11.83
C SER A 157 -9.82 9.31 -12.97
N LEU A 158 -9.30 8.35 -13.75
CA LEU A 158 -10.10 7.67 -14.78
C LEU A 158 -11.18 6.79 -14.17
N GLY A 159 -10.87 6.05 -13.10
CA GLY A 159 -11.83 5.22 -12.39
C GLY A 159 -13.00 6.01 -11.79
N SER A 160 -12.72 7.20 -11.24
CA SER A 160 -13.75 8.11 -10.72
C SER A 160 -14.61 8.72 -11.81
N LEU A 161 -14.04 9.06 -12.98
CA LEU A 161 -14.80 9.51 -14.15
C LEU A 161 -15.75 8.44 -14.69
N LEU A 162 -15.33 7.18 -14.71
CA LEU A 162 -16.13 6.07 -15.24
C LEU A 162 -17.32 5.70 -14.33
N SER A 163 -17.25 6.01 -13.04
CA SER A 163 -18.20 5.49 -12.04
C SER A 163 -19.34 6.44 -11.70
N CYS A 164 -19.53 7.51 -12.50
CA CYS A 164 -20.72 8.37 -12.59
C CYS A 164 -21.57 8.46 -11.30
N SER A 165 -20.97 8.97 -10.21
CA SER A 165 -21.61 9.39 -8.95
C SER A 165 -21.70 8.40 -7.79
N VAL A 166 -21.26 7.13 -7.89
CA VAL A 166 -21.29 6.20 -6.74
C VAL A 166 -19.87 5.89 -6.26
N GLU A 167 -19.61 6.06 -4.95
CA GLU A 167 -18.27 5.98 -4.36
C GLU A 167 -17.65 4.57 -4.44
N TRP A 168 -18.39 3.53 -4.08
CA TRP A 168 -17.89 2.15 -4.05
C TRP A 168 -17.46 1.58 -5.43
N PRO A 169 -18.25 1.74 -6.52
CA PRO A 169 -17.82 1.28 -7.84
C PRO A 169 -16.63 2.09 -8.37
N ALA A 170 -16.43 3.36 -7.95
CA ALA A 170 -15.24 4.14 -8.32
C ALA A 170 -13.96 3.49 -7.77
N THR A 171 -13.96 3.13 -6.48
CA THR A 171 -12.83 2.42 -5.87
C THR A 171 -12.60 1.06 -6.52
N ALA A 172 -13.69 0.33 -6.82
CA ALA A 172 -13.59 -0.98 -7.44
C ALA A 172 -13.05 -0.91 -8.88
N ALA A 173 -13.56 0.02 -9.69
CA ALA A 173 -13.10 0.25 -11.06
C ALA A 173 -11.64 0.69 -11.09
N ALA A 174 -11.25 1.63 -10.22
CA ALA A 174 -9.86 2.05 -10.09
C ALA A 174 -8.93 0.90 -9.69
N ALA A 175 -9.35 0.04 -8.75
CA ALA A 175 -8.59 -1.15 -8.36
C ALA A 175 -8.40 -2.14 -9.52
N VAL A 176 -9.47 -2.43 -10.27
CA VAL A 176 -9.42 -3.32 -11.44
C VAL A 176 -8.52 -2.73 -12.54
N LEU A 177 -8.66 -1.44 -12.85
CA LEU A 177 -7.83 -0.75 -13.84
C LEU A 177 -6.36 -0.75 -13.42
N GLN A 178 -6.07 -0.53 -12.14
CA GLN A 178 -4.71 -0.59 -11.61
C GLN A 178 -4.13 -2.01 -11.71
N SER A 179 -4.89 -3.04 -11.32
CA SER A 179 -4.44 -4.43 -11.49
C SER A 179 -4.22 -4.77 -12.96
N LEU A 180 -5.09 -4.34 -13.87
CA LEU A 180 -4.92 -4.53 -15.31
C LEU A 180 -3.63 -3.86 -15.81
N LEU A 181 -3.36 -2.62 -15.37
CA LEU A 181 -2.16 -1.88 -15.75
C LEU A 181 -0.90 -2.61 -15.29
N GLU A 182 -0.83 -3.03 -14.03
CA GLU A 182 0.32 -3.73 -13.47
C GLU A 182 0.60 -5.07 -14.17
N GLU A 183 -0.44 -5.88 -14.45
CA GLU A 183 -0.26 -7.13 -15.18
C GLU A 183 0.13 -6.89 -16.65
N SER A 184 -0.44 -5.85 -17.28
CA SER A 184 -0.09 -5.49 -18.65
C SER A 184 1.37 -5.05 -18.76
N ALA A 185 1.89 -4.36 -17.75
CA ALA A 185 3.30 -3.99 -17.67
C ALA A 185 4.20 -5.21 -17.47
N ARG A 186 3.82 -6.18 -16.64
CA ARG A 186 4.56 -7.45 -16.50
C ARG A 186 4.65 -8.19 -17.83
N LEU A 187 3.51 -8.34 -18.51
CA LEU A 187 3.47 -8.96 -19.84
C LEU A 187 4.32 -8.16 -20.85
N GLY A 188 4.24 -6.83 -20.81
CA GLY A 188 5.05 -5.92 -21.61
C GLY A 188 6.54 -6.11 -21.38
N VAL A 189 6.99 -6.33 -20.14
CA VAL A 189 8.41 -6.62 -19.84
C VAL A 189 8.86 -7.94 -20.47
N PHE A 190 8.05 -8.99 -20.43
CA PHE A 190 8.38 -10.25 -21.10
C PHE A 190 8.43 -10.10 -22.63
N ALA A 191 7.51 -9.32 -23.21
CA ALA A 191 7.50 -9.02 -24.64
C ALA A 191 8.72 -8.17 -25.05
N LEU A 192 9.05 -7.13 -24.27
CA LEU A 192 10.17 -6.22 -24.53
C LEU A 192 11.53 -6.92 -24.40
N LEU A 193 11.69 -7.79 -23.41
CA LEU A 193 12.92 -8.56 -23.26
C LEU A 193 13.08 -9.64 -24.34
N ALA A 194 12.08 -9.80 -25.21
CA ALA A 194 12.06 -10.69 -26.37
C ALA A 194 12.55 -12.07 -25.99
N PHE A 195 11.90 -12.65 -24.97
CA PHE A 195 12.25 -13.95 -24.41
C PHE A 195 12.39 -14.98 -25.53
N ARG A 196 13.64 -15.24 -25.95
CA ARG A 196 13.92 -16.20 -27.00
C ARG A 196 13.59 -17.60 -26.48
N PRO A 197 13.24 -18.53 -27.36
CA PRO A 197 13.16 -19.94 -27.01
C PRO A 197 14.51 -20.37 -26.44
N ALA A 198 14.58 -20.46 -25.11
CA ALA A 198 15.75 -20.83 -24.35
C ALA A 198 15.43 -22.10 -23.56
N PRO A 199 16.45 -22.87 -23.14
CA PRO A 199 16.25 -23.95 -22.19
C PRO A 199 15.46 -23.45 -20.98
N THR A 200 14.57 -24.29 -20.44
CA THR A 200 13.68 -23.95 -19.31
C THR A 200 14.45 -23.39 -18.11
N SER A 201 15.68 -23.84 -17.87
CA SER A 201 16.56 -23.34 -16.81
C SER A 201 16.96 -21.87 -16.99
N VAL A 202 17.34 -21.47 -18.21
CA VAL A 202 17.71 -20.09 -18.54
C VAL A 202 16.47 -19.21 -18.50
N ALA A 203 15.36 -19.72 -19.05
CA ALA A 203 14.09 -19.03 -19.05
C ALA A 203 13.56 -18.77 -17.63
N LEU A 204 13.66 -19.77 -16.75
CA LEU A 204 13.31 -19.64 -15.33
C LEU A 204 14.19 -18.61 -14.64
N ALA A 205 15.51 -18.64 -14.87
CA ALA A 205 16.43 -17.68 -14.29
C ALA A 205 16.09 -16.24 -14.68
N SER A 206 15.85 -15.98 -15.97
CA SER A 206 15.42 -14.64 -16.42
C SER A 206 14.06 -14.24 -15.82
N ALA A 207 13.08 -15.14 -15.76
CA ALA A 207 11.78 -14.86 -15.15
C ALA A 207 11.90 -14.57 -13.65
N TRP A 208 12.81 -15.25 -12.95
CA TRP A 208 13.12 -15.04 -11.55
C TRP A 208 13.68 -13.63 -11.29
N TRP A 209 14.60 -13.16 -12.14
CA TRP A 209 15.16 -11.81 -12.02
C TRP A 209 14.16 -10.71 -12.35
N ILE A 210 13.28 -10.92 -13.34
CA ILE A 210 12.16 -10.02 -13.62
C ILE A 210 11.22 -9.96 -12.40
N ALA A 211 10.84 -11.12 -11.85
CA ALA A 211 9.99 -11.21 -10.66
C ALA A 211 10.62 -10.50 -9.45
N THR A 212 11.93 -10.68 -9.26
CA THR A 212 12.70 -9.99 -8.21
C THR A 212 12.67 -8.47 -8.41
N GLY A 213 12.84 -7.97 -9.64
CA GLY A 213 12.78 -6.54 -9.93
C GLY A 213 11.42 -5.91 -9.63
N PHE A 214 10.33 -6.56 -10.05
CA PHE A 214 8.97 -6.12 -9.72
C PHE A 214 8.71 -6.13 -8.21
N ALA A 215 9.03 -7.23 -7.54
CA ALA A 215 8.77 -7.38 -6.11
C ALA A 215 9.62 -6.43 -5.26
N ALA A 216 10.89 -6.22 -5.61
CA ALA A 216 11.77 -5.28 -4.92
C ALA A 216 11.29 -3.83 -5.05
N THR A 217 10.93 -3.39 -6.26
CA THR A 217 10.37 -2.04 -6.45
C THR A 217 9.06 -1.85 -5.70
N ALA A 218 8.15 -2.84 -5.76
CA ALA A 218 6.90 -2.79 -5.03
C ALA A 218 7.11 -2.70 -3.51
N ALA A 219 8.10 -3.44 -2.98
CA ALA A 219 8.48 -3.36 -1.57
C ALA A 219 9.02 -1.97 -1.20
N ILE A 220 9.96 -1.42 -2.00
CA ILE A 220 10.56 -0.10 -1.73
C ILE A 220 9.50 1.00 -1.73
N VAL A 221 8.66 1.05 -2.77
CA VAL A 221 7.58 2.05 -2.87
C VAL A 221 6.56 1.85 -1.76
N GLY A 222 6.24 0.60 -1.42
CA GLY A 222 5.35 0.30 -0.31
C GLY A 222 5.88 0.82 1.03
N ILE A 223 7.14 0.52 1.33
CA ILE A 223 7.81 0.95 2.57
C ILE A 223 7.89 2.48 2.63
N SER A 224 8.24 3.15 1.53
CA SER A 224 8.31 4.62 1.51
C SER A 224 6.95 5.27 1.75
N GLN A 225 5.87 4.71 1.18
CA GLN A 225 4.50 5.16 1.42
C GLN A 225 4.08 4.95 2.88
N ASP A 226 4.47 3.84 3.51
CA ASP A 226 4.15 3.60 4.92
C ASP A 226 4.90 4.56 5.86
N TYR A 227 6.17 4.83 5.58
CA TYR A 227 6.92 5.83 6.34
C TYR A 227 6.34 7.23 6.19
N ALA A 228 5.87 7.59 4.99
CA ALA A 228 5.17 8.87 4.79
C ALA A 228 3.88 8.94 5.63
N LYS A 229 3.11 7.84 5.72
CA LYS A 229 1.92 7.76 6.57
C LYS A 229 2.26 7.80 8.06
N LEU A 230 3.35 7.16 8.48
CA LEU A 230 3.84 7.19 9.87
C LEU A 230 4.37 8.58 10.26
N ALA A 231 5.00 9.29 9.33
CA ALA A 231 5.48 10.65 9.55
C ALA A 231 4.33 11.61 9.91
N LEU A 232 3.11 11.34 9.43
CA LEU A 232 1.92 12.08 9.85
C LEU A 232 1.69 11.98 11.35
N TYR A 233 2.08 10.90 12.03
CA TYR A 233 1.88 10.73 13.48
C TYR A 233 3.04 11.24 14.33
N ARG A 234 4.11 11.79 13.71
CA ARG A 234 5.31 12.22 14.44
C ARG A 234 4.97 13.22 15.55
N ASP A 235 4.13 14.22 15.27
CA ASP A 235 3.82 15.28 16.24
C ASP A 235 2.98 14.77 17.41
N VAL A 236 2.12 13.77 17.18
CA VAL A 236 1.30 13.14 18.24
C VAL A 236 2.17 12.29 19.17
N LEU A 237 3.20 11.66 18.62
CA LEU A 237 4.11 10.82 19.41
C LEU A 237 5.09 11.63 20.27
N HIS A 238 5.38 12.90 19.92
CA HIS A 238 6.29 13.77 20.68
C HIS A 238 5.56 14.75 21.60
N GLY A 239 4.24 14.92 21.47
CA GLY A 239 3.47 15.95 22.19
C GLY A 239 3.42 15.83 23.72
N ASP A 240 3.86 14.71 24.30
CA ASP A 240 3.81 14.49 25.75
C ASP A 240 5.17 14.67 26.46
N SER A 241 6.31 14.76 25.75
CA SER A 241 7.63 14.88 26.41
C SER A 241 8.03 16.31 26.76
N ASP A 242 7.62 17.30 25.97
CA ASP A 242 8.19 18.64 26.08
C ASP A 242 7.40 19.55 27.04
N GLN A 243 6.19 19.15 27.42
CA GLN A 243 5.34 19.92 28.34
C GLN A 243 5.70 19.65 29.82
N SER A 244 6.28 18.50 30.16
CA SER A 244 6.64 18.17 31.55
C SER A 244 7.85 18.93 32.05
N ASP A 245 8.79 19.30 31.17
CA ASP A 245 10.05 19.93 31.59
C ASP A 245 9.89 21.45 31.86
N MET A 246 8.76 22.05 31.46
CA MET A 246 8.50 23.47 31.68
C MET A 246 7.76 23.78 33.00
N ASP A 247 7.13 22.79 33.65
CA ASP A 247 6.39 22.98 34.91
C ASP A 247 7.21 22.64 36.17
N ASP A 248 8.29 21.86 36.06
CA ASP A 248 9.14 21.49 37.22
C ASP A 248 10.13 22.61 37.64
N GLY A 249 10.22 23.70 36.87
CA GLY A 249 11.12 24.83 37.15
C GLY A 249 10.57 25.92 38.07
N TYR A 250 9.31 25.85 38.53
CA TYR A 250 8.68 26.95 39.28
C TYR A 250 8.18 26.59 40.70
N LEU A 251 8.43 25.37 41.19
CA LEU A 251 8.03 24.94 42.54
C LEU A 251 9.19 24.74 43.52
N ASP A 252 10.27 25.53 43.40
CA ASP A 252 11.26 25.64 44.47
C ASP A 252 11.34 27.09 44.96
N THR A 253 10.46 27.44 45.90
CA THR A 253 10.67 28.42 46.99
C THR A 253 9.35 28.69 47.74
N ALA A 254 8.80 27.69 48.45
CA ALA A 254 8.10 27.96 49.71
C ALA A 254 7.74 26.66 50.48
N SER A 255 8.54 26.41 51.52
CA SER A 255 8.12 25.91 52.83
C SER A 255 7.57 24.48 52.97
N GLU A 256 8.41 23.68 53.64
CA GLU A 256 8.12 22.47 54.42
C GLU A 256 6.67 22.32 54.96
N SER A 257 6.06 21.16 54.71
CA SER A 257 5.40 20.37 55.75
C SER A 257 5.20 18.92 55.30
N PRO A 258 5.70 17.90 56.04
CA PRO A 258 5.54 16.50 55.67
C PRO A 258 4.36 15.86 56.41
N GLU A 259 3.28 15.53 55.71
CA GLU A 259 2.37 14.46 56.15
C GLU A 259 2.05 13.52 54.98
N LEU A 260 2.42 12.25 55.20
CA LEU A 260 2.12 11.07 54.38
C LEU A 260 0.64 11.02 54.00
N ASP A 261 0.31 10.91 52.70
CA ASP A 261 -0.97 10.32 52.29
C ASP A 261 -0.81 9.40 51.08
N GLU A 262 -1.36 8.20 51.24
CA GLU A 262 -1.18 6.96 50.46
C GLU A 262 -2.00 6.96 49.15
N ARG A 263 -2.31 8.15 48.61
CA ARG A 263 -3.26 8.35 47.50
C ARG A 263 -2.63 8.45 46.11
N THR A 264 -1.31 8.38 46.00
CA THR A 264 -0.58 8.67 44.75
C THR A 264 -0.55 7.48 43.76
N LEU A 265 -0.91 6.26 44.18
CA LEU A 265 -0.86 5.07 43.31
C LEU A 265 -2.07 4.87 42.38
N LEU A 266 -3.14 5.67 42.51
CA LEU A 266 -4.34 5.57 41.64
C LEU A 266 -4.39 6.61 40.52
N ARG A 267 -3.37 7.47 40.38
CA ARG A 267 -3.40 8.60 39.43
C ARG A 267 -2.87 8.26 38.03
N THR A 268 -2.16 7.14 37.86
CA THR A 268 -1.61 6.70 36.57
C THR A 268 -2.64 6.09 35.63
N THR A 269 -3.84 5.73 36.09
CA THR A 269 -4.87 5.11 35.22
C THR A 269 -5.85 6.11 34.60
N ARG A 270 -5.84 7.40 34.98
CA ARG A 270 -6.77 8.42 34.44
C ARG A 270 -6.21 9.30 33.32
N LEU A 271 -4.91 9.28 33.05
CA LEU A 271 -4.30 10.12 32.02
C LEU A 271 -4.61 9.66 30.57
N ARG A 272 -5.15 8.45 30.38
CA ARG A 272 -5.44 7.91 29.06
C ARG A 272 -6.77 8.38 28.44
N SER A 273 -7.71 8.96 29.21
CA SER A 273 -8.99 9.47 28.67
C SER A 273 -9.04 10.98 28.43
N GLY A 274 -7.99 11.73 28.80
CA GLY A 274 -7.94 13.19 28.64
C GLY A 274 -7.54 13.68 27.24
N PHE A 275 -6.97 12.82 26.41
CA PHE A 275 -6.29 13.20 25.17
C PHE A 275 -7.23 13.78 24.10
N MET A 276 -8.47 13.29 23.98
CA MET A 276 -9.45 13.86 23.03
C MET A 276 -10.17 15.13 23.55
N ARG A 277 -10.12 15.42 24.86
CA ARG A 277 -10.84 16.57 25.44
C ARG A 277 -10.11 17.90 25.25
N ARG A 278 -8.81 17.87 24.94
CA ARG A 278 -7.97 19.08 24.88
C ARG A 278 -7.98 19.78 23.51
N TYR A 279 -8.28 19.06 22.42
CA TYR A 279 -8.41 19.67 21.08
C TYR A 279 -9.80 20.25 20.79
N LEU A 280 -10.82 19.81 21.54
CA LEU A 280 -12.18 20.35 21.48
C LEU A 280 -12.53 21.11 22.76
N GLY A 281 -11.56 21.88 23.29
CA GLY A 281 -11.75 22.80 24.41
C GLY A 281 -12.95 23.70 24.14
N THR A 282 -14.10 23.29 24.67
CA THR A 282 -15.28 24.12 24.83
C THR A 282 -14.85 25.35 25.61
N HIS A 283 -15.01 26.53 25.00
CA HIS A 283 -15.25 27.78 25.70
C HIS A 283 -16.50 27.59 26.57
N GLU A 284 -16.34 26.87 27.67
CA GLU A 284 -17.33 26.78 28.73
C GLU A 284 -17.28 28.13 29.46
N ALA A 285 -18.43 28.79 29.51
CA ALA A 285 -18.61 30.14 29.98
C ALA A 285 -17.98 30.35 31.37
N VAL A 286 -16.85 31.06 31.40
CA VAL A 286 -16.27 31.57 32.63
C VAL A 286 -17.15 32.71 33.13
N GLY A 287 -17.72 32.49 34.33
CA GLY A 287 -18.54 33.47 35.03
C GLY A 287 -17.80 34.78 35.35
N PRO A 288 -18.56 35.85 35.63
CA PRO A 288 -18.02 37.18 35.83
C PRO A 288 -17.37 37.28 37.21
N SER A 289 -16.06 37.12 37.29
CA SER A 289 -15.28 37.46 38.49
C SER A 289 -14.06 38.26 38.07
N SER A 290 -14.25 39.57 38.20
CA SER A 290 -13.30 40.64 37.96
C SER A 290 -12.00 40.41 38.75
N THR A 291 -10.91 40.12 38.05
CA THR A 291 -9.58 40.60 38.45
C THR A 291 -8.83 41.00 37.19
N ARG A 292 -8.89 42.31 36.89
CA ARG A 292 -8.17 42.97 35.80
C ARG A 292 -6.66 42.77 35.98
N MET A 293 -6.07 41.87 35.20
CA MET A 293 -4.66 41.93 34.86
C MET A 293 -4.43 43.13 33.94
N PRO A 294 -3.52 44.07 34.25
CA PRO A 294 -3.16 45.13 33.34
C PRO A 294 -2.42 44.53 32.15
N ILE A 295 -3.11 44.42 31.02
CA ILE A 295 -2.52 44.11 29.72
C ILE A 295 -1.50 45.22 29.42
N ARG A 296 -0.24 44.92 29.70
CA ARG A 296 0.92 45.69 29.23
C ARG A 296 0.95 45.52 27.71
N ARG A 297 0.27 46.43 26.99
CA ARG A 297 0.40 46.59 25.54
C ARG A 297 1.87 46.82 25.23
N HIS A 298 2.56 45.76 24.82
CA HIS A 298 3.85 45.88 24.18
C HIS A 298 3.59 46.58 22.84
N ARG A 299 3.78 47.90 22.82
CA ARG A 299 3.76 48.73 21.61
C ARG A 299 5.04 48.41 20.84
N SER A 300 5.09 47.23 20.22
CA SER A 300 6.11 46.90 19.24
C SER A 300 5.93 47.84 18.05
N SER A 301 7.07 48.39 17.63
CA SER A 301 7.22 49.19 16.42
C SER A 301 6.57 48.47 15.25
N PHE A 302 5.47 49.05 14.75
CA PHE A 302 4.74 48.65 13.56
C PHE A 302 5.63 48.93 12.34
N GLY A 303 6.53 48.00 12.02
CA GLY A 303 7.40 48.09 10.85
C GLY A 303 7.25 46.83 10.02
N GLU A 304 6.63 46.96 8.85
CA GLU A 304 6.68 46.14 7.61
C GLU A 304 6.71 44.58 7.66
N SER A 305 6.85 43.94 8.81
CA SER A 305 7.12 42.49 8.98
C SER A 305 5.90 41.70 9.47
N ALA A 306 4.78 42.37 9.78
CA ALA A 306 3.59 41.72 10.34
C ALA A 306 2.71 41.00 9.29
N TYR A 307 2.91 41.28 8.00
CA TYR A 307 2.17 40.60 6.92
C TYR A 307 2.83 39.30 6.48
N ASP A 308 4.16 39.18 6.63
CA ASP A 308 4.89 37.94 6.32
C ASP A 308 4.57 36.86 7.37
N ASP A 309 4.50 37.24 8.64
CA ASP A 309 4.17 36.36 9.78
C ASP A 309 2.74 35.79 9.71
N ALA A 310 1.78 36.57 9.20
CA ALA A 310 0.40 36.11 9.04
C ALA A 310 0.26 35.03 7.96
N GLY A 311 1.05 35.11 6.89
CA GLY A 311 1.08 34.11 5.82
C GLY A 311 1.66 32.77 6.32
N GLU A 312 2.81 32.82 6.98
CA GLU A 312 3.44 31.63 7.57
C GLU A 312 2.55 30.96 8.62
N HIS A 313 1.84 31.74 9.44
CA HIS A 313 0.90 31.20 10.41
C HIS A 313 -0.27 30.46 9.75
N LEU A 314 -0.88 31.03 8.71
CA LEU A 314 -1.97 30.40 7.96
C LEU A 314 -1.50 29.13 7.24
N GLU A 315 -0.31 29.15 6.64
CA GLU A 315 0.29 27.97 6.02
C GLU A 315 0.52 26.87 7.06
N HIS A 316 1.02 27.21 8.25
CA HIS A 316 1.22 26.26 9.32
C HIS A 316 -0.10 25.68 9.86
N GLU A 317 -1.11 26.51 10.09
CA GLU A 317 -2.46 26.06 10.48
C GLU A 317 -3.08 25.16 9.41
N LEU A 318 -2.95 25.52 8.13
CA LEU A 318 -3.41 24.69 7.02
C LEU A 318 -2.70 23.34 6.98
N GLU A 319 -1.38 23.31 7.19
CA GLU A 319 -0.61 22.07 7.27
C GLU A 319 -1.05 21.20 8.44
N GLN A 320 -1.30 21.78 9.61
CA GLN A 320 -1.84 21.07 10.77
C GLN A 320 -3.23 20.49 10.48
N LEU A 321 -4.12 21.27 9.88
CA LEU A 321 -5.46 20.81 9.50
C LEU A 321 -5.40 19.69 8.45
N LEU A 322 -4.52 19.80 7.46
CA LEU A 322 -4.28 18.74 6.49
C LEU A 322 -3.74 17.47 7.14
N ALA A 323 -2.82 17.58 8.09
CA ALA A 323 -2.30 16.43 8.83
C ALA A 323 -3.39 15.75 9.68
N ILE A 324 -4.25 16.53 10.36
CA ILE A 324 -5.39 16.01 11.12
C ILE A 324 -6.37 15.28 10.20
N LYS A 325 -6.71 15.89 9.05
CA LYS A 325 -7.60 15.29 8.05
C LYS A 325 -7.03 13.97 7.51
N GLN A 326 -5.76 13.94 7.13
CA GLN A 326 -5.11 12.74 6.60
C GLN A 326 -5.03 11.62 7.65
N ARG A 327 -4.80 11.93 8.92
CA ARG A 327 -4.86 10.93 10.01
C ARG A 327 -6.28 10.35 10.14
N ALA A 328 -7.31 11.20 10.12
CA ALA A 328 -8.70 10.76 10.20
C ALA A 328 -9.10 9.86 9.02
N GLU A 329 -8.66 10.16 7.79
CA GLU A 329 -8.89 9.31 6.62
C GLU A 329 -8.20 7.94 6.76
N ILE A 330 -6.97 7.91 7.27
CA ILE A 330 -6.25 6.66 7.54
C ILE A 330 -6.98 5.85 8.63
N GLU A 331 -7.42 6.50 9.70
CA GLU A 331 -8.18 5.88 10.78
C GLU A 331 -9.51 5.29 10.31
N ASP A 332 -10.20 5.96 9.39
CA ASP A 332 -11.43 5.45 8.77
C ASP A 332 -11.18 4.18 7.95
N VAL A 333 -10.08 4.15 7.18
CA VAL A 333 -9.70 2.98 6.36
C VAL A 333 -9.32 1.77 7.22
N TYR A 334 -8.54 1.99 8.29
CA TYR A 334 -8.07 0.89 9.15
C TYR A 334 -9.04 0.57 10.31
N GLY A 335 -9.99 1.44 10.60
CA GLY A 335 -10.88 1.37 11.77
C GLY A 335 -10.18 1.66 13.11
N MET A 336 -8.89 2.02 13.10
CA MET A 336 -8.08 2.28 14.30
C MET A 336 -6.87 3.18 13.97
N PRO A 337 -6.32 3.93 14.95
CA PRO A 337 -5.14 4.76 14.75
C PRO A 337 -3.91 3.92 14.42
N LEU A 338 -3.12 4.40 13.45
CA LEU A 338 -1.96 3.70 12.89
C LEU A 338 -0.94 3.23 13.95
N PRO A 339 -0.61 4.01 15.01
CA PRO A 339 0.32 3.58 16.06
C PRO A 339 -0.12 2.32 16.82
N ASN A 340 -1.42 2.00 16.82
CA ASN A 340 -1.95 0.83 17.50
C ASN A 340 -1.93 -0.43 16.64
N ILE A 341 -1.65 -0.32 15.33
CA ILE A 341 -1.56 -1.49 14.45
C ILE A 341 -0.28 -2.25 14.80
N PRO A 342 -0.35 -3.55 15.14
CA PRO A 342 0.84 -4.33 15.44
C PRO A 342 1.80 -4.32 14.24
N VAL A 343 3.07 -4.00 14.48
CA VAL A 343 4.13 -3.95 13.44
C VAL A 343 4.18 -5.23 12.62
N PHE A 344 3.86 -6.37 13.23
CA PHE A 344 3.76 -7.66 12.55
C PHE A 344 2.71 -7.69 11.42
N VAL A 345 1.56 -7.03 11.59
CA VAL A 345 0.51 -6.98 10.55
C VAL A 345 0.98 -6.17 9.34
N ALA A 346 1.65 -5.04 9.59
CA ALA A 346 2.25 -4.24 8.52
C ALA A 346 3.36 -5.02 7.78
N ALA A 347 4.21 -5.74 8.52
CA ALA A 347 5.24 -6.60 7.92
C ALA A 347 4.63 -7.75 7.10
N LEU A 348 3.56 -8.39 7.58
CA LEU A 348 2.85 -9.43 6.84
C LEU A 348 2.25 -8.92 5.54
N GLN A 349 1.63 -7.74 5.56
CA GLN A 349 1.09 -7.11 4.35
C GLN A 349 2.18 -6.85 3.30
N ARG A 350 3.39 -6.50 3.74
CA ARG A 350 4.54 -6.31 2.85
C ARG A 350 4.99 -7.64 2.25
N ILE A 351 5.15 -8.67 3.08
CA ILE A 351 5.53 -10.01 2.63
C ILE A 351 4.51 -10.57 1.63
N ASP A 352 3.21 -10.41 1.90
CA ASP A 352 2.12 -10.77 1.00
C ASP A 352 2.30 -10.10 -0.38
N SER A 353 2.44 -8.78 -0.42
CA SER A 353 2.62 -8.05 -1.70
C SER A 353 3.87 -8.50 -2.48
N ILE A 354 4.96 -8.84 -1.78
CA ILE A 354 6.20 -9.34 -2.39
C ILE A 354 5.97 -10.73 -2.99
N ILE A 355 5.41 -11.66 -2.21
CA ILE A 355 5.16 -13.04 -2.64
C ILE A 355 4.17 -13.06 -3.80
N LEU A 356 3.10 -12.26 -3.73
CA LEU A 356 2.10 -12.17 -4.78
C LEU A 356 2.71 -11.61 -6.07
N ALA A 357 3.40 -10.47 -6.01
CA ALA A 357 4.04 -9.88 -7.18
C ALA A 357 5.03 -10.86 -7.83
N PHE A 358 5.78 -11.60 -7.00
CA PHE A 358 6.72 -12.61 -7.46
C PHE A 358 6.01 -13.80 -8.13
N GLY A 359 4.98 -14.34 -7.48
CA GLY A 359 4.20 -15.47 -7.98
C GLY A 359 3.47 -15.17 -9.29
N LEU A 360 2.78 -14.02 -9.37
CA LEU A 360 2.09 -13.60 -10.59
C LEU A 360 3.08 -13.38 -11.74
N THR A 361 4.23 -12.75 -11.48
CA THR A 361 5.27 -12.54 -12.51
C THR A 361 5.83 -13.86 -13.04
N LEU A 362 6.12 -14.82 -12.15
CA LEU A 362 6.58 -16.14 -12.55
C LEU A 362 5.51 -16.92 -13.33
N LEU A 363 4.24 -16.78 -12.97
CA LEU A 363 3.14 -17.45 -13.64
C LEU A 363 2.94 -16.92 -15.07
N VAL A 364 3.00 -15.59 -15.25
CA VAL A 364 2.99 -14.94 -16.57
C VAL A 364 4.22 -15.34 -17.39
N GLY A 365 5.40 -15.44 -16.77
CA GLY A 365 6.60 -15.92 -17.44
C GLY A 365 6.51 -17.38 -17.89
N ALA A 366 5.92 -18.26 -17.07
CA ALA A 366 5.72 -19.66 -17.41
C ALA A 366 4.75 -19.82 -18.57
N SER A 367 3.65 -19.07 -18.57
CA SER A 367 2.74 -19.09 -19.71
C SER A 367 3.47 -18.56 -20.94
N TRP A 368 4.14 -17.41 -20.86
CA TRP A 368 4.81 -16.78 -22.00
C TRP A 368 5.78 -17.74 -22.70
N THR A 369 6.65 -18.39 -21.92
CA THR A 369 7.63 -19.35 -22.45
C THR A 369 6.98 -20.55 -23.12
N ARG A 370 5.85 -21.05 -22.60
CA ARG A 370 5.09 -22.13 -23.25
C ARG A 370 4.50 -21.69 -24.59
N ALA A 371 3.88 -20.51 -24.69
CA ALA A 371 3.34 -20.05 -25.98
C ALA A 371 4.46 -19.80 -27.01
N VAL A 372 5.57 -19.19 -26.59
CA VAL A 372 6.75 -19.00 -27.45
C VAL A 372 7.30 -20.35 -27.93
N ALA A 373 7.42 -21.34 -27.05
CA ALA A 373 7.92 -22.68 -27.40
C ALA A 373 7.03 -23.38 -28.45
N THR A 374 5.71 -23.21 -28.37
CA THR A 374 4.79 -23.82 -29.35
C THR A 374 4.83 -23.19 -30.74
N ARG A 375 5.42 -21.99 -30.90
CA ARG A 375 5.31 -21.16 -32.11
C ARG A 375 6.65 -20.81 -32.77
N HIS A 376 7.71 -21.55 -32.47
CA HIS A 376 9.08 -21.27 -32.94
C HIS A 376 9.21 -21.13 -34.49
N HIS A 377 8.27 -21.64 -35.28
CA HIS A 377 8.40 -21.71 -36.74
C HIS A 377 7.60 -20.66 -37.54
N GLU A 378 6.91 -19.72 -36.88
CA GLU A 378 6.04 -18.74 -37.57
C GLU A 378 6.72 -17.38 -37.80
N ASP A 379 6.32 -16.67 -38.86
CA ASP A 379 6.80 -15.33 -39.20
C ASP A 379 6.61 -14.32 -38.05
N HIS A 380 7.60 -13.42 -37.87
CA HIS A 380 7.73 -12.53 -36.72
C HIS A 380 6.49 -11.65 -36.39
N ILE A 381 5.71 -11.23 -37.40
CA ILE A 381 4.54 -10.34 -37.17
C ILE A 381 3.33 -11.14 -36.67
N HIS A 382 3.07 -12.31 -37.28
CA HIS A 382 1.99 -13.19 -36.86
C HIS A 382 2.28 -13.82 -35.49
N PHE A 383 3.55 -14.05 -35.19
CA PHE A 383 4.02 -14.61 -33.93
C PHE A 383 3.48 -13.87 -32.69
N ASN A 384 3.58 -12.53 -32.65
CA ASN A 384 3.19 -11.76 -31.45
C ASN A 384 1.68 -11.82 -31.15
N ILE A 385 0.83 -11.72 -32.17
CA ILE A 385 -0.63 -11.72 -31.98
C ILE A 385 -1.11 -13.10 -31.53
N VAL A 386 -0.53 -14.16 -32.10
CA VAL A 386 -0.89 -15.54 -31.76
C VAL A 386 -0.42 -15.90 -30.35
N VAL A 387 0.82 -15.54 -29.98
CA VAL A 387 1.33 -15.72 -28.62
C VAL A 387 0.47 -14.97 -27.59
N LEU A 388 0.07 -13.73 -27.88
CA LEU A 388 -0.80 -12.94 -27.00
C LEU A 388 -2.18 -13.60 -26.83
N ARG A 389 -2.75 -14.16 -27.90
CA ARG A 389 -4.03 -14.89 -27.85
C ARG A 389 -3.92 -16.14 -26.98
N ASP A 390 -2.84 -16.89 -27.14
CA ASP A 390 -2.59 -18.12 -26.36
C ASP A 390 -2.28 -17.78 -24.88
N MET A 391 -1.78 -16.58 -24.58
CA MET A 391 -1.60 -16.03 -23.22
C MET A 391 -2.87 -15.53 -22.55
N LEU A 392 -3.87 -15.12 -23.32
CA LEU A 392 -5.08 -14.45 -22.83
C LEU A 392 -5.77 -15.15 -21.64
N PRO A 393 -5.96 -16.49 -21.61
CA PRO A 393 -6.61 -17.13 -20.46
C PRO A 393 -5.78 -17.02 -19.18
N THR A 394 -4.46 -17.17 -19.26
CA THR A 394 -3.59 -17.04 -18.08
C THR A 394 -3.56 -15.60 -17.59
N PHE A 395 -3.47 -14.65 -18.52
CA PHE A 395 -3.51 -13.22 -18.22
C PHE A 395 -4.83 -12.84 -17.53
N ALA A 396 -5.97 -13.31 -18.04
CA ALA A 396 -7.28 -13.06 -17.43
C ALA A 396 -7.37 -13.62 -16.00
N ILE A 397 -6.84 -14.82 -15.75
CA ILE A 397 -6.80 -15.42 -14.41
C ILE A 397 -5.93 -14.56 -13.47
N VAL A 398 -4.73 -14.19 -13.92
CA VAL A 398 -3.77 -13.39 -13.14
C VAL A 398 -4.37 -12.02 -12.78
N VAL A 399 -4.95 -11.31 -13.75
CA VAL A 399 -5.65 -10.03 -13.52
C VAL A 399 -6.82 -10.22 -12.56
N SER A 400 -7.58 -11.31 -12.71
CA SER A 400 -8.73 -11.58 -11.83
C SER A 400 -8.29 -11.83 -10.38
N VAL A 401 -7.26 -12.64 -10.16
CA VAL A 401 -6.71 -12.90 -8.81
C VAL A 401 -6.22 -11.61 -8.18
N HIS A 402 -5.45 -10.81 -8.92
CA HIS A 402 -4.94 -9.54 -8.41
C HIS A 402 -6.08 -8.56 -8.12
N ALA A 403 -7.04 -8.40 -9.03
CA ALA A 403 -8.18 -7.51 -8.84
C ALA A 403 -9.04 -7.92 -7.64
N VAL A 404 -9.33 -9.21 -7.47
CA VAL A 404 -10.08 -9.71 -6.31
C VAL A 404 -9.35 -9.41 -5.01
N LEU A 405 -8.02 -9.57 -4.98
CA LEU A 405 -7.23 -9.27 -3.79
C LEU A 405 -7.16 -7.76 -3.51
N SER A 406 -7.02 -6.93 -4.55
CA SER A 406 -7.08 -5.46 -4.44
C SER A 406 -8.44 -5.00 -3.91
N LEU A 407 -9.53 -5.61 -4.37
CA LEU A 407 -10.89 -5.34 -3.87
C LEU A 407 -11.07 -5.83 -2.43
N LEU A 408 -10.52 -7.00 -2.09
CA LEU A 408 -10.55 -7.53 -0.73
C LEU A 408 -9.84 -6.57 0.24
N TRP A 409 -8.72 -5.99 -0.17
CA TRP A 409 -8.03 -4.96 0.60
C TRP A 409 -8.84 -3.66 0.67
N ALA A 410 -9.40 -3.17 -0.45
CA ALA A 410 -10.15 -1.91 -0.47
C ALA A 410 -11.46 -1.97 0.34
N VAL A 411 -12.15 -3.11 0.35
CA VAL A 411 -13.50 -3.26 0.91
C VAL A 411 -13.51 -4.06 2.22
N GLY A 412 -12.59 -5.01 2.36
CA GLY A 412 -12.52 -5.91 3.51
C GLY A 412 -11.88 -5.30 4.75
N LEU A 413 -10.90 -4.39 4.58
CA LEU A 413 -10.20 -3.72 5.68
C LEU A 413 -11.14 -3.11 6.73
N PRO A 414 -12.09 -2.23 6.36
CA PRO A 414 -12.96 -1.57 7.34
C PRO A 414 -14.00 -2.51 7.95
N ARG A 415 -14.31 -3.66 7.33
CA ARG A 415 -15.41 -4.55 7.76
C ARG A 415 -14.94 -5.74 8.58
N ILE A 416 -13.85 -6.39 8.16
CA ILE A 416 -13.40 -7.69 8.68
C ILE A 416 -12.20 -7.52 9.62
N GLY A 417 -11.53 -6.37 9.55
CA GLY A 417 -10.31 -6.05 10.28
C GLY A 417 -9.05 -6.48 9.55
N ALA A 418 -7.96 -5.75 9.81
CA ALA A 418 -6.67 -5.92 9.15
C ALA A 418 -6.06 -7.35 9.25
N PRO A 419 -6.13 -8.07 10.40
CA PRO A 419 -5.49 -9.38 10.52
C PRO A 419 -6.09 -10.42 9.57
N THR A 420 -7.41 -10.56 9.54
CA THR A 420 -8.11 -11.57 8.73
C THR A 420 -7.83 -11.37 7.25
N VAL A 421 -7.91 -10.13 6.78
CA VAL A 421 -7.61 -9.77 5.38
C VAL A 421 -6.16 -10.12 5.05
N SER A 422 -5.20 -9.74 5.92
CA SER A 422 -3.78 -10.02 5.72
C SER A 422 -3.46 -11.52 5.64
N TYR A 423 -4.04 -12.35 6.52
CA TYR A 423 -3.83 -13.80 6.48
C TYR A 423 -4.44 -14.44 5.24
N SER A 424 -5.65 -14.01 4.85
CA SER A 424 -6.29 -14.54 3.65
C SER A 424 -5.51 -14.19 2.38
N ALA A 425 -4.99 -12.97 2.30
CA ALA A 425 -4.19 -12.50 1.19
C ALA A 425 -2.86 -13.25 1.10
N LEU A 426 -2.17 -13.44 2.22
CA LEU A 426 -0.95 -14.24 2.31
C LEU A 426 -1.15 -15.68 1.82
N LEU A 427 -2.27 -16.32 2.17
CA LEU A 427 -2.59 -17.69 1.70
C LEU A 427 -2.76 -17.72 0.17
N VAL A 428 -3.46 -16.74 -0.39
CA VAL A 428 -3.63 -16.62 -1.86
C VAL A 428 -2.27 -16.34 -2.52
N ALA A 429 -1.45 -15.45 -1.97
CA ALA A 429 -0.11 -15.16 -2.46
C ALA A 429 0.77 -16.41 -2.47
N LEU A 430 0.82 -17.17 -1.37
CA LEU A 430 1.55 -18.44 -1.29
C LEU A 430 1.03 -19.46 -2.30
N ALA A 431 -0.29 -19.62 -2.43
CA ALA A 431 -0.87 -20.53 -3.40
C ALA A 431 -0.48 -20.15 -4.84
N THR A 432 -0.53 -18.86 -5.19
CA THR A 432 -0.10 -18.38 -6.53
C THR A 432 1.40 -18.58 -6.76
N PHE A 433 2.24 -18.36 -5.75
CA PHE A 433 3.67 -18.59 -5.81
C PHE A 433 4.01 -20.07 -6.03
N PHE A 434 3.41 -20.99 -5.28
CA PHE A 434 3.61 -22.43 -5.49
C PHE A 434 3.04 -22.92 -6.81
N ALA A 435 1.88 -22.41 -7.25
CA ALA A 435 1.34 -22.70 -8.58
C ALA A 435 2.30 -22.25 -9.68
N ALA A 436 2.93 -21.08 -9.52
CA ALA A 436 3.96 -20.62 -10.44
C ALA A 436 5.19 -21.54 -10.43
N LEU A 437 5.74 -21.91 -9.26
CA LEU A 437 6.86 -22.85 -9.19
C LEU A 437 6.54 -24.22 -9.80
N ALA A 438 5.33 -24.74 -9.56
CA ALA A 438 4.85 -25.97 -10.17
C ALA A 438 4.80 -25.87 -11.70
N SER A 439 4.39 -24.71 -12.23
CA SER A 439 4.31 -24.48 -13.68
C SER A 439 5.69 -24.51 -14.36
N TRP A 440 6.76 -24.23 -13.62
CA TRP A 440 8.14 -24.36 -14.08
C TRP A 440 8.75 -25.76 -13.88
N GLY A 441 8.02 -26.69 -13.26
CA GLY A 441 8.53 -28.05 -12.98
C GLY A 441 9.56 -28.09 -11.84
N VAL A 442 9.62 -27.07 -10.98
CA VAL A 442 10.57 -27.03 -9.84
C VAL A 442 10.17 -28.02 -8.74
N LEU A 443 8.89 -28.39 -8.69
CA LEU A 443 8.30 -29.26 -7.66
C LEU A 443 8.14 -30.73 -8.09
N SER A 444 8.50 -31.08 -9.33
CA SER A 444 8.45 -32.45 -9.88
C SER A 444 9.84 -33.07 -9.90
#